data_AF-A0A966TK10-F1
#
_entry.id   AF-A0A966TK10-F1
#
_cell.length_a   1.000
_cell.length_b   1.000
_cell.length_c   1.000
_cell.angle_alpha   90.00
_cell.angle_beta   90.00
_cell.angle_gamma   90.00
#
_symmetry.space_group_name_H-M   'P 1'
#
loop_
_entity.id
_entity.type
_entity.pdbx_description
1 polymer ?
#
loop_
_entity_poly.entity_id
_entity_poly.type
_entity_poly.pdbx_seq_one_letter_code
_entity_poly.pdbx_strand_id
1 'polypeptide(L)' 'MALFIWGLVLFLGSHSVRVFADHWRTEKLAQWGEKFYKGMYSVASLVGFV' A
#
# COMPACT_ATOMS: atom_id res chain seq x y z
N MET A 1 -19.99 -9.18 -3.83
CA MET A 1 -19.95 -7.71 -3.64
C MET A 1 -18.97 -7.27 -2.55
N ALA A 2 -18.99 -7.84 -1.35
CA ALA A 2 -18.06 -7.45 -0.27
C ALA A 2 -16.56 -7.57 -0.65
N LEU A 3 -16.13 -8.67 -1.27
CA LEU A 3 -14.74 -8.86 -1.71
C LEU A 3 -14.27 -7.79 -2.71
N PHE A 4 -15.14 -7.38 -3.64
CA PHE A 4 -14.85 -6.32 -4.60
C PHE A 4 -14.63 -4.96 -3.92
N ILE A 5 -15.43 -4.65 -2.89
CA ILE A 5 -15.28 -3.43 -2.09
C ILE A 5 -13.98 -3.49 -1.29
N TRP A 6 -13.64 -4.63 -0.71
CA TRP A 6 -12.37 -4.82 0.00
C TRP A 6 -11.15 -4.69 -0.91
N GLY A 7 -11.19 -5.27 -2.11
CA GLY A 7 -10.15 -5.12 -3.13
C GLY A 7 -9.96 -3.64 -3.50
N LEU A 8 -11.06 -2.93 -3.77
CA LEU A 8 -11.03 -1.48 -4.03
C LEU A 8 -10.44 -0.68 -2.87
N VAL A 9 -10.85 -0.94 -1.63
CA VAL A 9 -10.32 -0.24 -0.46
C VAL A 9 -8.82 -0.48 -0.30
N LEU A 10 -8.33 -1.71 -0.51
CA LEU A 10 -6.91 -2.03 -0.46
C LEU A 10 -6.14 -1.38 -1.61
N PHE A 11 -6.68 -1.41 -2.83
CA PHE A 11 -6.06 -0.84 -4.02
C PHE A 11 -5.99 0.68 -3.96
N LEU A 12 -7.13 1.35 -3.71
CA LEU A 12 -7.17 2.80 -3.54
C LEU A 12 -6.39 3.23 -2.30
N GLY A 13 -6.52 2.51 -1.18
CA GLY A 13 -5.77 2.78 0.05
C GLY A 13 -4.27 2.72 -0.16
N SER A 14 -3.75 1.68 -0.83
CA SER A 14 -2.31 1.57 -1.12
C SER A 14 -1.84 2.74 -1.97
N HIS A 15 -2.62 3.15 -2.98
CA HIS A 15 -2.27 4.27 -3.85
C HIS A 15 -2.36 5.63 -3.14
N SER A 16 -3.39 5.82 -2.32
CA SER A 16 -3.66 7.05 -1.58
C SER A 16 -2.65 7.31 -0.47
N VAL A 17 -2.00 6.27 0.09
CA VAL A 17 -0.92 6.45 1.08
C VAL A 17 0.19 7.34 0.57
N ARG A 18 0.55 7.30 -0.72
CA ARG A 18 1.58 8.20 -1.29
C ARG A 18 1.16 9.67 -1.28
N VAL A 19 -0.13 9.96 -1.28
CA VAL A 19 -0.68 11.31 -1.35
C VAL A 19 -0.98 11.86 0.04
N PHE A 20 -1.63 11.05 0.89
CA PHE A 20 -2.10 11.48 2.21
C PHE A 20 -1.14 11.15 3.36
N ALA A 21 -0.21 10.20 3.16
CA ALA A 21 0.63 9.68 4.23
C ALA A 21 2.10 9.52 3.78
N ASP A 22 2.61 10.48 3.01
CA ASP A 22 4.01 10.44 2.52
C ASP A 22 5.04 10.49 3.67
N HIS A 23 4.71 11.15 4.79
CA HIS A 23 5.55 11.15 5.99
C HIS A 23 5.66 9.74 6.59
N TRP A 24 4.52 9.05 6.73
CA TRP A 24 4.47 7.66 7.20
C TRP A 24 5.23 6.71 6.26
N ARG A 25 5.08 6.89 4.94
CA ARG A 25 5.87 6.17 3.94
C ARG A 25 7.36 6.37 4.20
N THR A 26 7.80 7.60 4.39
CA THR A 26 9.21 7.95 4.57
C THR A 26 9.78 7.36 5.86
N GLU A 27 9.04 7.41 6.96
CA GLU A 27 9.41 6.77 8.22
C GLU A 27 9.49 5.24 8.09
N LYS A 28 8.54 4.61 7.41
CA LYS A 28 8.56 3.17 7.17
C LYS A 28 9.65 2.75 6.20
N LEU A 29 9.96 3.58 5.21
CA LEU A 29 11.11 3.39 4.33
C LEU A 29 12.42 3.45 5.11
N ALA A 30 12.53 4.36 6.09
CA ALA A 30 13.70 4.48 6.96
C ALA A 30 13.81 3.32 7.98
N GLN A 31 12.69 2.83 8.51
CA GLN A 31 12.66 1.71 9.47
C GLN A 31 12.90 0.35 8.81
N TRP A 32 12.29 0.09 7.65
CA TRP A 32 12.31 -1.24 7.03
C TRP A 32 13.23 -1.34 5.82
N GLY A 33 13.73 -0.20 5.34
CA GLY A 33 14.52 -0.13 4.12
C GLY A 33 13.68 -0.16 2.84
N GLU A 34 14.25 0.41 1.79
CA GLU A 34 13.55 0.64 0.53
C GLU A 34 13.03 -0.64 -0.13
N LYS A 35 13.85 -1.70 -0.15
CA LYS A 35 13.49 -2.99 -0.78
C LYS A 35 12.31 -3.66 -0.08
N PHE A 36 12.30 -3.67 1.25
CA PHE A 36 11.24 -4.33 2.02
C PHE A 36 9.92 -3.56 1.89
N TYR A 37 9.95 -2.24 2.02
CA TYR A 37 8.77 -1.40 1.85
C TYR A 37 8.17 -1.52 0.44
N LYS A 38 9.00 -1.45 -0.62
CA LYS A 38 8.53 -1.64 -2.00
C LYS A 38 7.96 -3.04 -2.22
N GLY A 39 8.55 -4.08 -1.63
CA GLY A 39 8.03 -5.44 -1.67
C GLY A 39 6.63 -5.55 -1.06
N MET A 40 6.44 -5.04 0.17
CA MET A 40 5.14 -5.03 0.83
C MET A 40 4.10 -4.21 0.07
N TYR A 41 4.49 -3.05 -0.45
CA TYR A 41 3.62 -2.20 -1.26
C TYR A 41 3.13 -2.91 -2.53
N SER A 42 4.03 -3.61 -3.22
CA SER A 42 3.69 -4.40 -4.41
C SER A 42 2.74 -5.55 -4.09
N VAL A 43 2.98 -6.28 -2.99
CA VAL A 43 2.08 -7.37 -2.55
C VAL A 43 0.70 -6.82 -2.17
N ALA A 44 0.64 -5.73 -1.40
CA ALA A 44 -0.63 -5.10 -1.03
C ALA A 44 -1.42 -4.61 -2.25
N SER A 45 -0.73 -4.04 -3.24
CA SER A 45 -1.35 -3.59 -4.49
C SER A 45 -1.85 -4.75 -5.34
N LEU A 46 -1.10 -5.87 -5.38
CA LEU A 46 -1.50 -7.08 -6.10
C LEU A 46 -2.72 -7.75 -5.45
N VAL A 47 -2.77 -7.79 -4.11
CA VAL A 47 -3.92 -8.33 -3.38
C VAL A 47 -5.16 -7.48 -3.56
N GLY A 48 -5.02 -6.15 -3.67
CA GLY A 48 -6.16 -5.26 -3.97
C GLY A 48 -6.61 -5.28 -5.44
N PHE A 49 -5.78 -5.82 -6.35
CA PHE A 49 -6.03 -5.84 -7.79
C PHE A 49 -6.85 -7.07 -8.25
N VAL A 50 -6.84 -8.16 -7.48
CA VAL A 50 -7.54 -9.44 -7.78
C VAL A 50 -8.87 -9.49 -7.04
#